data_AF-A0AAV4ML43-F1
#
_entry.id   AF-A0AAV4ML43-F1
#
_cell.length_a   1.000
_cell.length_b   1.000
_cell.length_c   1.000
_cell.angle_alpha   90.00
_cell.angle_beta   90.00
_cell.angle_gamma   90.00
#
_symmetry.space_group_name_H-M   'P 1'
#
loop_
_entity.id
_entity.type
_entity.pdbx_description
1 polymer ?
#
loop_
_entity_poly.entity_id
_entity_poly.type
_entity_poly.pdbx_seq_one_letter_code
_entity_poly.pdbx_strand_id
1 'polypeptide(L)'
;MESTIKDGTDPDFVWQDYLEDTNSVSAPPTAFSSGFKVGMKLEVPNPEDSAMYWPASVIMTCGDLLTLRYLGYGDDRSADFWFNIKTGEFHPIGWCAFNSKKLKPPA
;
A
#
# COMPACT_ATOMS: atom_id res chain seq x y z
N MET A 1 -35.65 21.12 -11.42
CA MET A 1 -35.97 19.88 -10.70
C MET A 1 -34.63 19.32 -10.28
N GLU A 2 -34.20 19.62 -9.06
CA GLU A 2 -32.88 19.22 -8.53
C GLU A 2 -32.91 17.69 -8.37
N SER A 3 -32.14 16.98 -9.19
CA SER A 3 -31.97 15.53 -9.06
C SER A 3 -31.01 15.24 -7.91
N THR A 4 -31.57 14.98 -6.73
CA THR A 4 -30.82 14.41 -5.60
C THR A 4 -30.23 13.06 -6.02
N ILE A 5 -28.91 12.98 -6.11
CA ILE A 5 -28.19 11.71 -6.21
C ILE A 5 -28.54 10.93 -4.95
N LYS A 6 -29.27 9.81 -5.08
CA LYS A 6 -29.44 8.86 -3.99
C LYS A 6 -28.10 8.17 -3.79
N ASP A 7 -27.47 8.44 -2.65
CA ASP A 7 -26.35 7.65 -2.16
C ASP A 7 -26.77 6.17 -2.18
N GLY A 8 -26.00 5.32 -2.85
CA GLY A 8 -26.39 3.96 -3.25
C GLY A 8 -26.44 2.94 -2.11
N THR A 9 -26.63 3.41 -0.88
CA THR A 9 -26.54 2.60 0.34
C THR A 9 -27.94 2.49 0.94
N ASP A 10 -28.50 1.27 0.89
CA ASP A 10 -29.73 0.96 1.60
C ASP A 10 -29.46 1.09 3.12
N PRO A 11 -30.10 2.03 3.82
CA PRO A 11 -29.83 2.29 5.23
C PRO A 11 -30.16 1.09 6.14
N ASP A 12 -30.95 0.14 5.65
CA ASP A 12 -31.37 -1.05 6.40
C ASP A 12 -30.53 -2.29 6.06
N PHE A 13 -29.44 -2.15 5.30
CA PHE A 13 -28.59 -3.28 4.93
C PHE A 13 -27.74 -3.77 6.11
N VAL A 14 -27.95 -5.02 6.51
CA VAL A 14 -27.18 -5.71 7.55
C VAL A 14 -26.38 -6.86 6.93
N TRP A 15 -25.05 -6.79 7.01
CA TRP A 15 -24.14 -7.81 6.45
C TRP A 15 -24.42 -9.21 7.00
N GLN A 16 -24.78 -9.32 8.28
CA GLN A 16 -25.02 -10.60 8.93
C GLN A 16 -26.22 -11.32 8.29
N ASP A 17 -27.35 -10.63 8.15
CA ASP A 17 -28.58 -11.15 7.55
C ASP A 17 -28.33 -11.57 6.09
N TYR A 18 -27.63 -10.73 5.31
CA TYR A 18 -27.28 -11.05 3.92
C TYR A 18 -26.43 -12.32 3.81
N LEU A 19 -25.42 -12.49 4.67
CA LEU A 19 -24.57 -13.68 4.65
C LEU A 19 -25.35 -14.94 5.04
N GLU A 20 -26.28 -14.84 5.99
CA GLU A 20 -27.17 -15.94 6.38
C GLU A 20 -28.14 -16.32 5.27
N ASP A 21 -28.87 -15.35 4.70
CA ASP A 21 -29.87 -15.57 3.64
C ASP A 21 -29.26 -16.16 2.35
N THR A 22 -28.03 -15.76 2.04
CA THR A 22 -27.31 -16.24 0.85
C THR A 22 -26.45 -17.48 1.13
N ASN A 23 -26.40 -17.96 2.37
CA ASN A 23 -25.49 -19.03 2.82
C ASN A 23 -24.02 -18.77 2.41
N SER A 24 -23.60 -17.51 2.53
CA SER A 24 -22.28 -17.03 2.20
C SER A 24 -21.39 -16.96 3.44
N VAL A 25 -20.07 -16.99 3.23
CA VAL A 25 -19.07 -16.80 4.29
C VAL A 25 -18.29 -15.53 4.00
N SER A 26 -18.10 -14.71 5.03
CA SER A 26 -17.24 -13.52 4.92
C SER A 26 -15.81 -13.93 4.55
N ALA A 27 -15.20 -13.17 3.64
CA ALA A 27 -13.79 -13.38 3.33
C ALA A 27 -12.94 -13.16 4.60
N PRO A 28 -12.00 -14.07 4.92
CA PRO A 28 -11.17 -13.90 6.11
C PRO A 28 -10.36 -12.60 5.98
N PRO A 29 -10.05 -11.89 7.07
CA PRO A 29 -9.26 -10.64 7.01
C PRO A 29 -7.90 -10.83 6.33
N THR A 30 -7.33 -12.03 6.43
CA THR A 30 -6.08 -12.41 5.78
C THR A 30 -6.17 -12.48 4.25
N ALA A 31 -7.36 -12.60 3.67
CA ALA A 31 -7.57 -12.56 2.22
C ALA A 31 -7.17 -11.20 1.62
N PHE A 32 -7.14 -10.15 2.44
CA PHE A 32 -6.75 -8.80 2.05
C PHE A 32 -5.39 -8.40 2.66
N SER A 33 -4.60 -9.36 3.17
CA SER A 33 -3.27 -9.07 3.71
C SER A 33 -2.23 -9.01 2.59
N SER A 34 -1.42 -7.96 2.59
CA SER A 34 -0.27 -7.84 1.69
C SER A 34 0.96 -8.63 2.13
N GLY A 35 0.95 -9.17 3.35
CA GLY A 35 2.13 -9.74 3.99
C GLY A 35 3.12 -8.70 4.55
N PHE A 36 2.90 -7.40 4.30
CA PHE A 36 3.71 -6.32 4.86
C PHE A 36 3.15 -5.81 6.19
N LYS A 37 4.02 -5.20 6.99
CA LYS A 37 3.66 -4.55 8.26
C LYS A 37 4.20 -3.13 8.28
N VAL A 38 3.48 -2.23 8.94
CA VAL A 38 3.95 -0.88 9.23
C VAL A 38 5.32 -0.92 9.91
N GLY A 39 6.23 -0.06 9.47
CA GLY A 39 7.60 0.03 9.94
C GLY A 39 8.61 -0.89 9.22
N MET A 40 8.15 -1.84 8.38
CA MET A 40 9.03 -2.57 7.48
C MET A 40 9.73 -1.63 6.51
N LYS A 41 10.94 -2.00 6.08
CA LYS A 41 11.75 -1.19 5.14
C LYS A 41 12.04 -1.98 3.87
N LEU A 42 12.00 -1.29 2.74
CA LEU A 42 12.19 -1.85 1.40
C LEU A 42 13.12 -0.95 0.61
N GLU A 43 13.89 -1.51 -0.32
CA GLU A 43 14.59 -0.73 -1.35
C GLU A 43 13.64 -0.56 -2.53
N VAL A 44 13.32 0.69 -2.87
CA VAL A 44 12.39 1.01 -3.97
C VAL A 44 13.06 1.93 -4.98
N PRO A 45 12.74 1.81 -6.29
CA PRO A 45 13.31 2.65 -7.33
C PRO A 45 13.04 4.14 -7.09
N ASN A 46 14.04 4.97 -7.37
CA ASN A 46 13.87 6.42 -7.35
C ASN A 46 13.00 6.86 -8.54
N PRO A 47 11.99 7.74 -8.35
CA PRO A 47 11.15 8.23 -9.45
C PRO A 47 11.95 8.95 -10.55
N GLU A 48 13.08 9.56 -10.20
CA GLU A 48 13.93 10.30 -11.14
C GLU A 48 14.83 9.38 -11.98
N ASP A 49 15.20 8.22 -11.44
CA ASP A 49 16.08 7.25 -12.09
C ASP A 49 15.77 5.85 -11.58
N SER A 50 15.08 5.05 -12.41
CA SER A 50 14.69 3.68 -12.08
C SER A 50 15.86 2.72 -11.94
N ALA A 51 17.08 3.09 -12.35
CA ALA A 51 18.28 2.30 -12.12
C ALA A 51 18.88 2.50 -10.71
N MET A 52 18.37 3.48 -9.96
CA MET A 52 18.79 3.81 -8.60
C MET A 52 17.67 3.53 -7.62
N TYR A 53 18.03 3.13 -6.41
CA TYR A 53 17.06 2.78 -5.38
C TYR A 53 17.31 3.61 -4.13
N TRP A 54 16.29 3.72 -3.28
CA TRP A 54 16.43 4.26 -1.95
C TRP A 54 15.57 3.50 -0.94
N PRO A 55 16.03 3.33 0.31
CA PRO A 55 15.21 2.71 1.33
C PRO A 55 13.96 3.55 1.64
N ALA A 56 12.81 2.90 1.73
CA ALA A 56 11.56 3.48 2.17
C ALA A 56 10.92 2.63 3.28
N SER A 57 10.22 3.26 4.20
CA SER A 57 9.46 2.61 5.28
C SER A 57 7.99 2.50 4.92
N VAL A 58 7.36 1.38 5.28
CA VAL A 58 5.92 1.17 5.19
C VAL A 58 5.23 2.01 6.26
N ILE A 59 4.47 3.02 5.85
CA ILE A 59 3.68 3.88 6.73
C ILE A 59 2.29 3.27 6.98
N MET A 60 1.69 2.69 5.94
CA MET A 60 0.36 2.08 6.00
C MET A 60 0.24 0.94 4.98
N THR A 61 -0.64 -0.01 5.28
CA THR A 61 -1.01 -1.13 4.40
C THR A 61 -2.51 -1.08 4.08
N CYS A 62 -2.87 -1.18 2.81
CA CYS A 62 -4.26 -1.25 2.34
C CYS A 62 -4.37 -2.30 1.22
N GLY A 63 -4.53 -3.56 1.60
CA GLY A 63 -4.37 -4.67 0.64
C GLY A 63 -3.02 -4.57 -0.06
N ASP A 64 -3.02 -4.75 -1.38
CA ASP A 64 -1.82 -4.66 -2.22
C ASP A 64 -1.22 -3.24 -2.36
N LEU A 65 -1.89 -2.21 -1.82
CA LEU A 65 -1.42 -0.84 -1.87
C LEU A 65 -0.78 -0.45 -0.53
N LEU A 66 0.47 -0.01 -0.59
CA LEU A 66 1.22 0.49 0.54
C LEU A 66 1.33 2.01 0.45
N THR A 67 1.34 2.67 1.60
CA THR A 67 1.88 4.03 1.71
C THR A 67 3.32 3.91 2.18
N LEU A 68 4.26 4.46 1.42
CA LEU A 68 5.68 4.42 1.71
C LEU A 68 6.22 5.84 1.95
N ARG A 69 7.27 5.94 2.77
CA ARG A 69 8.07 7.16 2.94
C ARG A 69 9.54 6.83 2.80
N TYR A 70 10.25 7.58 1.97
CA TYR A 70 11.70 7.47 1.87
C TYR A 70 12.40 7.77 3.20
N LEU A 71 13.46 7.04 3.52
CA LEU A 71 14.28 7.35 4.68
C LEU A 71 14.94 8.72 4.50
N GLY A 72 14.93 9.53 5.57
CA GLY A 72 15.45 10.89 5.58
C GLY A 72 14.38 11.97 5.74
N TYR A 73 13.13 11.69 5.38
CA TYR A 73 12.02 12.64 5.48
C TYR A 73 11.37 12.72 6.88
N GLY A 74 11.85 11.94 7.85
CA GLY A 74 11.35 11.96 9.23
C GLY A 74 9.82 11.74 9.29
N ASP A 75 9.12 12.65 9.95
CA ASP A 75 7.66 12.61 10.13
C ASP A 75 6.87 13.40 9.06
N ASP A 76 7.53 13.87 8.00
CA ASP A 76 6.88 14.64 6.94
C ASP A 76 5.94 13.77 6.10
N ARG A 77 4.64 13.90 6.38
CA ARG A 77 3.57 13.20 5.66
C ARG A 77 3.40 13.66 4.22
N SER A 78 3.91 14.83 3.84
CA SER A 78 3.83 15.29 2.45
C SER A 78 4.75 14.50 1.51
N ALA A 79 5.75 13.80 2.08
CA ALA A 79 6.65 12.90 1.36
C ALA A 79 6.12 11.46 1.23
N ASP A 80 4.92 11.17 1.73
CA ASP A 80 4.29 9.86 1.61
C ASP A 80 3.78 9.63 0.19
N PHE A 81 4.03 8.45 -0.35
CA PHE A 81 3.55 8.07 -1.68
C PHE A 81 2.92 6.68 -1.68
N TRP A 82 2.00 6.48 -2.61
CA TRP A 82 1.35 5.18 -2.81
C TRP A 82 2.22 4.26 -3.66
N PHE A 83 2.27 2.99 -3.28
CA PHE A 83 3.05 1.96 -3.94
C PHE A 83 2.24 0.68 -4.06
N ASN A 84 2.10 0.15 -5.29
CA ASN A 84 1.38 -1.09 -5.54
C ASN A 84 2.36 -2.26 -5.61
N ILE A 85 2.23 -3.24 -4.70
CA ILE A 85 3.16 -4.37 -4.61
C ILE A 85 3.07 -5.37 -5.76
N LYS A 86 1.96 -5.37 -6.51
CA LYS A 86 1.76 -6.30 -7.64
C LYS A 86 2.42 -5.81 -8.92
N THR A 87 2.56 -4.49 -9.07
CA THR A 87 3.09 -3.87 -10.29
C THR A 87 4.41 -3.16 -10.07
N GLY A 88 4.68 -2.73 -8.83
CA GLY A 88 5.88 -2.00 -8.46
C GLY A 88 7.06 -2.93 -8.24
N GLU A 89 8.24 -2.50 -8.66
CA GLU A 89 9.50 -3.15 -8.33
C GLU A 89 9.94 -2.72 -6.93
N PHE A 90 10.30 -3.68 -6.08
CA PHE A 90 10.87 -3.43 -4.76
C PHE A 90 11.75 -4.62 -4.37
N HIS A 91 12.68 -4.36 -3.44
CA HIS A 91 13.63 -5.38 -2.98
C HIS A 91 13.79 -5.33 -1.45
N PRO A 92 14.20 -6.44 -0.82
CA PRO A 92 14.58 -6.42 0.59
C PRO A 92 15.84 -5.55 0.81
N ILE A 93 15.97 -5.01 2.02
CA ILE A 93 17.16 -4.24 2.42
C ILE A 93 18.43 -5.08 2.23
N GLY A 94 19.44 -4.50 1.57
CA GLY A 94 20.71 -5.13 1.23
C GLY A 94 20.80 -5.63 -0.21
N TRP A 95 19.70 -5.63 -0.96
CA TRP A 95 19.69 -6.10 -2.35
C TRP A 95 20.59 -5.27 -3.26
N CYS A 96 20.62 -3.94 -3.12
CA CYS A 96 21.48 -3.09 -3.93
C CYS A 96 22.96 -3.42 -3.72
N ALA A 97 23.38 -3.65 -2.48
CA ALA A 97 24.75 -4.02 -2.15
C ALA A 97 25.14 -5.35 -2.79
N PHE A 98 24.23 -6.33 -2.76
CA PHE A 98 24.45 -7.64 -3.38
C PHE A 98 24.51 -7.58 -4.91
N ASN A 99 23.67 -6.74 -5.54
CA ASN A 99 23.52 -6.65 -7.00
C ASN A 99 24.37 -5.54 -7.64
N SER A 100 25.30 -4.94 -6.90
CA SER A 100 26.13 -3.81 -7.37
C SER A 100 25.29 -2.64 -7.92
N LYS A 101 24.11 -2.40 -7.33
CA LYS A 101 23.25 -1.25 -7.62
C LYS A 101 23.58 -0.11 -6.66
N LYS A 102 23.25 1.11 -7.06
CA LYS A 102 23.54 2.31 -6.27
C LYS A 102 22.32 2.74 -5.48
N LEU A 103 22.56 3.06 -4.21
CA LEU A 103 21.61 3.78 -3.38
C LEU A 103 21.80 5.28 -3.62
N LYS A 104 20.75 5.98 -4.02
CA LYS A 104 20.76 7.44 -4.18
C LYS A 104 19.52 8.03 -3.48
N PRO A 105 19.71 8.98 -2.55
CA PRO A 105 18.58 9.70 -1.96
C PRO A 105 17.73 10.38 -3.06
N PRO A 106 16.40 10.39 -2.92
CA PRO A 106 15.53 11.29 -3.68
C PRO A 106 15.92 12.75 -3.42
N ALA A 107 15.71 13.61 -4.42
CA ALA A 107 16.00 15.04 -4.34
C ALA A 107 15.03 15.81 -3.44
#